data_AF-A0A538A6M2-F1
#
_entry.id   AF-A0A538A6M2-F1
#
_cell.length_a   1.000
_cell.length_b   1.000
_cell.length_c   1.000
_cell.angle_alpha   90.00
_cell.angle_beta   90.00
_cell.angle_gamma   90.00
#
_symmetry.space_group_name_H-M   'P 1'
#
loop_
_entity.id
_entity.type
_entity.pdbx_description
1 polymer ?
#
loop_
_entity_poly.entity_id
_entity_poly.type
_entity_poly.pdbx_seq_one_letter_code
_entity_poly.pdbx_strand_id
1 'polypeptide(L)'
;MPPIALRASRGLTASEATLGRRAARETAKRRRARRGQAIAAVSSLIVIGGLIALAVTSPGWPTVRDTFFSWSAFKDSFPDVAKAFWLDIKMFCVIEAAVLVVGMVVALVRTSQAAALFPLRLLAAVFVDVFRGVPVILLVYLVGFGIPALELSGLPSDPIILGGVALTLSYSAYVAEVYRSG
;
A
#
# COMPACT_ATOMS: atom_id res chain seq x y z
N MET A 1 -57.30 33.28 35.00
CA MET A 1 -56.66 33.56 33.69
C MET A 1 -56.21 35.02 33.71
N PRO A 2 -54.97 35.44 33.38
CA PRO A 2 -53.92 34.79 32.58
C PRO A 2 -52.46 35.01 33.09
N PRO A 3 -51.77 34.04 33.70
CA PRO A 3 -50.33 34.14 33.98
C PRO A 3 -49.42 33.64 32.83
N ILE A 4 -50.00 33.22 31.70
CA ILE A 4 -49.27 32.50 30.64
C ILE A 4 -48.62 33.46 29.62
N ALA A 5 -49.25 34.59 29.30
CA ALA A 5 -48.79 35.51 28.26
C ALA A 5 -47.50 36.27 28.60
N LEU A 6 -47.30 36.63 29.87
CA LEU A 6 -46.11 37.36 30.34
C LEU A 6 -44.86 36.47 30.47
N ARG A 7 -45.05 35.17 30.64
CA ARG A 7 -43.96 34.18 30.69
C ARG A 7 -43.49 33.80 29.28
N ALA A 8 -44.40 33.77 28.31
CA ALA A 8 -44.10 33.52 26.89
C ALA A 8 -43.27 34.65 26.26
N SER A 9 -43.62 35.92 26.51
CA SER A 9 -42.88 37.08 25.97
C SER A 9 -41.46 37.21 26.52
N ARG A 10 -41.23 36.95 27.81
CA ARG A 10 -39.87 36.88 28.39
C ARG A 10 -39.05 35.68 27.89
N GLY A 11 -39.71 34.56 27.56
CA GLY A 11 -39.05 33.40 26.96
C GLY A 11 -38.56 33.65 25.53
N LEU A 12 -39.34 34.39 24.74
CA LEU A 12 -39.00 34.75 23.36
C LEU A 12 -37.80 35.71 23.31
N THR A 13 -37.77 36.74 24.15
CA THR A 13 -36.66 37.72 24.18
C THR A 13 -35.34 37.11 24.69
N ALA A 14 -35.40 36.20 25.66
CA ALA A 14 -34.23 35.45 26.12
C ALA A 14 -33.69 34.51 25.03
N SER A 15 -34.58 33.84 24.28
CA SER A 15 -34.23 32.98 23.16
C SER A 15 -33.57 33.78 22.02
N GLU A 16 -34.15 34.89 21.60
CA GLU A 16 -33.60 35.80 20.58
C GLU A 16 -32.21 36.33 20.96
N ALA A 17 -32.03 36.74 22.22
CA ALA A 17 -30.73 37.20 22.72
C ALA A 17 -29.67 36.09 22.75
N THR A 18 -30.06 34.82 22.93
CA THR A 18 -29.13 33.68 22.85
C THR A 18 -28.81 33.29 21.41
N LEU A 19 -29.80 33.34 20.51
CA LEU A 19 -29.64 33.10 19.08
C LEU A 19 -28.73 34.15 18.43
N GLY A 20 -28.91 35.44 18.76
CA GLY A 20 -28.03 36.53 18.29
C GLY A 20 -26.58 36.37 18.76
N ARG A 21 -26.37 35.97 20.02
CA ARG A 21 -25.03 35.66 20.56
C ARG A 21 -24.39 34.42 19.91
N ARG A 22 -25.19 33.40 19.58
CA ARG A 22 -24.72 32.21 18.84
C ARG A 22 -24.33 32.56 17.40
N ALA A 23 -25.17 33.31 16.69
CA ALA A 23 -24.89 33.78 15.33
C ALA A 23 -23.61 34.62 15.24
N ALA A 24 -23.40 35.55 16.19
CA ALA A 24 -22.18 36.37 16.26
C ALA A 24 -20.91 35.53 16.54
N ARG A 25 -21.02 34.48 17.36
CA ARG A 25 -19.91 33.54 17.61
C ARG A 25 -19.60 32.68 16.38
N GLU A 26 -20.62 32.25 15.65
CA GLU A 26 -20.44 31.48 14.41
C GLU A 26 -19.77 32.31 13.30
N THR A 27 -20.18 33.55 13.09
CA THR A 27 -19.55 34.44 12.10
C THR A 27 -18.10 34.77 12.46
N ALA A 28 -17.80 35.04 13.73
CA ALA A 28 -16.43 35.23 14.22
C ALA A 28 -15.56 33.97 14.07
N LYS A 29 -16.11 32.78 14.37
CA LYS A 29 -15.43 31.48 14.17
C LYS A 29 -15.14 31.24 12.69
N ARG A 30 -16.09 31.52 11.77
CA ARG A 30 -15.90 31.41 10.32
C ARG A 30 -14.82 32.37 9.81
N ARG A 31 -14.79 33.62 10.29
CA ARG A 31 -13.76 34.61 9.90
C ARG A 31 -12.37 34.20 10.39
N ARG A 32 -12.25 33.69 11.63
CA ARG A 32 -10.98 33.18 12.19
C ARG A 32 -10.52 31.91 11.48
N ALA A 33 -11.43 31.00 11.16
CA ALA A 33 -11.13 29.78 10.40
C ALA A 33 -10.65 30.09 8.99
N ARG A 34 -11.33 30.99 8.25
CA ARG A 34 -10.89 31.44 6.92
C ARG A 34 -9.52 32.11 6.95
N ARG A 35 -9.25 32.97 7.95
CA ARG A 35 -7.93 33.59 8.13
C ARG A 35 -6.85 32.56 8.46
N GLY A 36 -7.15 31.59 9.34
CA GLY A 36 -6.24 30.50 9.67
C GLY A 36 -5.93 29.61 8.47
N GLN A 37 -6.93 29.25 7.68
CA GLN A 37 -6.78 28.50 6.44
C GLN A 37 -5.98 29.28 5.39
N ALA A 38 -6.22 30.59 5.26
CA ALA A 38 -5.45 31.44 4.36
C ALA A 38 -3.99 31.54 4.79
N ILE A 39 -3.71 31.74 6.08
CA ILE A 39 -2.34 31.77 6.62
C ILE A 39 -1.66 30.42 6.38
N ALA A 40 -2.34 29.30 6.67
CA ALA A 40 -1.80 27.97 6.45
C ALA A 40 -1.45 27.75 4.97
N ALA A 41 -2.38 28.04 4.05
CA ALA A 41 -2.16 27.91 2.61
C ALA A 41 -0.98 28.78 2.13
N VAL A 42 -0.91 30.04 2.57
CA VAL A 42 0.19 30.95 2.21
C VAL A 42 1.52 30.45 2.78
N SER A 43 1.55 30.02 4.04
CA SER A 43 2.77 29.48 4.64
C SER A 43 3.25 28.20 3.95
N SER A 44 2.34 27.30 3.57
CA SER A 44 2.67 26.08 2.83
C SER A 44 3.22 26.42 1.44
N LEU A 45 2.63 27.38 0.74
CA LEU A 45 3.13 27.83 -0.57
C LEU A 45 4.52 28.45 -0.46
N ILE A 46 4.77 29.27 0.58
CA ILE A 46 6.08 29.86 0.82
C ILE A 46 7.12 28.78 1.12
N VAL A 47 6.80 27.81 2.00
CA VAL A 47 7.75 26.74 2.35
C VAL A 47 8.02 25.84 1.16
N ILE A 48 6.98 25.34 0.49
CA ILE A 48 7.13 24.45 -0.67
C ILE A 48 7.83 25.17 -1.81
N GLY A 49 7.40 26.39 -2.13
CA GLY A 49 8.01 27.22 -3.17
C GLY A 49 9.47 27.54 -2.85
N GLY A 50 9.79 27.85 -1.59
CA GLY A 50 11.15 28.09 -1.12
C GLY A 50 12.04 26.84 -1.23
N LEU A 51 11.54 25.66 -0.87
CA LEU A 51 12.27 24.39 -1.02
C LEU A 51 12.50 24.04 -2.49
N ILE A 52 11.49 24.23 -3.35
CA ILE A 52 11.62 24.01 -4.80
C ILE A 52 12.64 24.98 -5.39
N ALA A 53 12.54 26.27 -5.04
CA ALA A 53 13.48 27.28 -5.49
C ALA A 53 14.91 26.89 -5.08
N LEU A 54 15.12 26.57 -3.79
CA LEU A 54 16.41 26.13 -3.28
C LEU A 54 16.96 24.92 -4.06
N ALA A 55 16.13 23.92 -4.34
CA ALA A 55 16.52 22.74 -5.09
C ALA A 55 16.90 23.06 -6.55
N VAL A 56 16.06 23.83 -7.25
CA VAL A 56 16.21 24.16 -8.69
C VAL A 56 17.31 25.20 -8.94
N THR A 57 17.59 26.08 -7.97
CA THR A 57 18.69 27.05 -8.06
C THR A 57 20.01 26.48 -7.53
N SER A 58 20.02 25.25 -7.02
CA SER A 58 21.24 24.62 -6.52
C SER A 58 22.24 24.36 -7.66
N PRO A 59 23.56 24.44 -7.42
CA PRO A 59 24.57 24.17 -8.45
C PRO A 59 24.49 22.76 -9.06
N GLY A 60 23.94 21.79 -8.33
CA GLY A 60 23.78 20.40 -8.77
C GLY A 60 22.48 20.11 -9.55
N TRP A 61 21.57 21.08 -9.66
CA TRP A 61 20.30 20.90 -10.36
C TRP A 61 20.45 20.43 -11.83
N PRO A 62 21.41 20.95 -12.63
CA PRO A 62 21.61 20.46 -14.00
C PRO A 62 21.90 18.96 -14.05
N THR A 63 22.80 18.46 -13.19
CA THR A 63 23.13 17.03 -13.11
C THR A 63 21.91 16.19 -12.75
N VAL A 64 21.10 16.62 -11.78
CA VAL A 64 19.87 15.92 -11.37
C VAL A 64 18.86 15.91 -12.52
N ARG A 65 18.68 17.05 -13.19
CA ARG A 65 17.80 17.17 -14.35
C ARG A 65 18.22 16.21 -15.46
N ASP A 66 19.50 16.15 -15.78
CA ASP A 66 19.99 15.32 -16.89
C ASP A 66 19.98 13.82 -16.54
N THR A 67 20.22 13.46 -15.28
CA THR A 67 20.21 12.06 -14.83
C THR A 67 18.79 11.51 -14.67
N PHE A 68 17.90 12.28 -14.05
CA PHE A 68 16.58 11.78 -13.64
C PHE A 68 15.43 12.28 -14.53
N PHE A 69 15.59 13.41 -15.22
CA PHE A 69 14.52 14.07 -15.99
C PHE A 69 14.89 14.27 -17.48
N SER A 70 15.82 13.48 -18.01
CA SER A 70 16.18 13.53 -19.42
C SER A 70 15.10 12.90 -20.31
N TRP A 71 14.54 13.73 -21.19
CA TRP A 71 13.54 13.30 -22.16
C TRP A 71 14.11 12.37 -23.23
N SER A 72 15.37 12.55 -23.63
CA SER A 72 16.03 11.64 -24.58
C SER A 72 16.21 10.27 -23.94
N ALA A 73 16.74 10.21 -22.70
CA ALA A 73 16.92 8.96 -21.97
C ALA A 73 15.60 8.21 -21.76
N PHE A 74 14.52 8.95 -21.47
CA PHE A 74 13.18 8.38 -21.40
C PHE A 74 12.77 7.72 -22.72
N LYS A 75 12.87 8.41 -23.85
CA LYS A 75 12.49 7.86 -25.17
C LYS A 75 13.33 6.65 -25.55
N ASP A 76 14.63 6.69 -25.29
CA ASP A 76 15.56 5.62 -25.63
C ASP A 76 15.27 4.37 -24.79
N SER A 77 14.90 4.54 -23.51
CA SER A 77 14.61 3.45 -22.58
C SER A 77 13.16 2.94 -22.66
N PHE A 78 12.23 3.75 -23.15
CA PHE A 78 10.80 3.45 -23.16
C PHE A 78 10.44 2.11 -23.82
N PRO A 79 10.99 1.74 -24.99
CA PRO A 79 10.70 0.45 -25.61
C PRO A 79 11.11 -0.74 -24.73
N ASP A 80 12.25 -0.66 -24.05
CA ASP A 80 12.75 -1.75 -23.21
C ASP A 80 11.97 -1.83 -21.89
N VAL A 81 11.62 -0.69 -21.30
CA VAL A 81 10.70 -0.63 -20.15
C VAL A 81 9.34 -1.21 -20.52
N ALA A 82 8.80 -0.90 -21.70
CA ALA A 82 7.52 -1.43 -22.15
C ALA A 82 7.57 -2.96 -22.35
N LYS A 83 8.68 -3.49 -22.91
CA LYS A 83 8.91 -4.93 -23.02
C LYS A 83 8.99 -5.59 -21.64
N ALA A 84 9.75 -5.01 -20.72
CA ALA A 84 9.91 -5.50 -19.36
C ALA A 84 8.58 -5.47 -18.59
N PHE A 85 7.81 -4.40 -18.72
CA PHE A 85 6.46 -4.29 -18.14
C PHE A 85 5.53 -5.40 -18.65
N TRP A 86 5.59 -5.71 -19.94
CA TRP A 86 4.77 -6.80 -20.50
C TRP A 86 5.25 -8.18 -20.04
N LEU A 87 6.55 -8.35 -19.81
CA LEU A 87 7.11 -9.53 -19.18
C LEU A 87 6.61 -9.67 -17.73
N ASP A 88 6.61 -8.59 -16.96
CA ASP A 88 6.07 -8.57 -15.59
C ASP A 88 4.60 -8.99 -15.57
N ILE A 89 3.77 -8.48 -16.49
CA ILE A 89 2.36 -8.91 -16.60
C ILE A 89 2.25 -10.41 -16.87
N LYS A 90 3.01 -10.94 -17.83
CA LYS A 90 2.98 -12.38 -18.15
C LYS A 90 3.38 -13.21 -16.93
N MET A 91 4.46 -12.82 -16.27
CA MET A 91 4.97 -13.53 -15.09
C MET A 91 3.97 -13.44 -13.94
N PHE A 92 3.39 -12.27 -13.69
CA PHE A 92 2.32 -12.08 -12.71
C PHE A 92 1.17 -13.06 -12.96
N CYS A 93 0.63 -13.13 -14.18
CA CYS A 93 -0.47 -14.04 -14.48
C CYS A 93 -0.12 -15.52 -14.24
N VAL A 94 1.08 -15.95 -14.65
CA VAL A 94 1.54 -17.34 -14.48
C VAL A 94 1.77 -17.66 -13.01
N ILE A 95 2.46 -16.78 -12.28
CA ILE A 95 2.78 -16.95 -10.87
C ILE A 95 1.51 -16.93 -10.04
N GLU A 96 0.58 -15.99 -10.28
CA GLU A 96 -0.69 -15.95 -9.56
C GLU A 96 -1.53 -17.21 -9.80
N ALA A 97 -1.58 -17.72 -11.03
CA ALA A 97 -2.26 -18.98 -11.29
C ALA A 97 -1.65 -20.14 -10.47
N ALA A 98 -0.32 -20.21 -10.38
CA ALA A 98 0.36 -21.19 -9.54
C ALA A 98 0.09 -20.97 -8.04
N VAL A 99 0.12 -19.72 -7.57
CA VAL A 99 -0.18 -19.33 -6.18
C VAL A 99 -1.58 -19.79 -5.77
N LEU A 100 -2.58 -19.53 -6.61
CA LEU A 100 -3.97 -19.92 -6.33
C LEU A 100 -4.11 -21.44 -6.26
N VAL A 101 -3.50 -22.18 -7.19
CA VAL A 101 -3.54 -23.65 -7.19
C VAL A 101 -2.82 -24.24 -5.97
N VAL A 102 -1.58 -23.82 -5.71
CA VAL A 102 -0.79 -24.32 -4.57
C VAL A 102 -1.45 -23.93 -3.26
N GLY A 103 -1.90 -22.67 -3.14
CA GLY A 103 -2.59 -22.17 -1.95
C GLY A 103 -3.87 -22.94 -1.66
N MET A 104 -4.63 -23.30 -2.69
CA MET A 104 -5.83 -24.13 -2.56
C MET A 104 -5.49 -25.54 -2.08
N VAL A 105 -4.49 -26.19 -2.67
CA VAL A 105 -4.05 -27.53 -2.23
C VAL A 105 -3.61 -27.51 -0.77
N VAL A 106 -2.79 -26.54 -0.38
CA VAL A 106 -2.32 -26.38 1.00
C VAL A 106 -3.49 -26.14 1.95
N ALA A 107 -4.44 -25.27 1.59
CA ALA A 107 -5.63 -25.01 2.39
C ALA A 107 -6.46 -26.29 2.61
N LEU A 108 -6.76 -27.03 1.54
CA LEU A 108 -7.53 -28.28 1.59
C LEU A 108 -6.87 -29.32 2.49
N VAL A 109 -5.56 -29.50 2.36
CA VAL A 109 -4.77 -30.40 3.22
C VAL A 109 -4.93 -29.98 4.68
N ARG A 110 -4.78 -28.68 5.00
CA ARG A 110 -4.86 -28.18 6.37
C ARG A 110 -6.24 -28.25 6.99
N THR A 111 -7.31 -28.17 6.21
CA THR A 111 -8.70 -28.28 6.70
C THR A 111 -9.20 -29.71 6.81
N SER A 112 -8.53 -30.67 6.16
CA SER A 112 -8.97 -32.06 6.14
C SER A 112 -9.01 -32.71 7.53
N GLN A 113 -10.07 -33.46 7.83
CA GLN A 113 -10.24 -34.20 9.09
C GLN A 113 -9.71 -35.63 9.03
N ALA A 114 -9.21 -36.08 7.88
CA ALA A 114 -8.72 -37.44 7.71
C ALA A 114 -7.44 -37.69 8.55
N ALA A 115 -7.48 -38.67 9.45
CA ALA A 115 -6.35 -39.02 10.31
C ALA A 115 -5.10 -39.42 9.50
N ALA A 116 -5.28 -40.07 8.35
CA ALA A 116 -4.18 -40.45 7.44
C ALA A 116 -3.41 -39.25 6.87
N LEU A 117 -4.03 -38.06 6.81
CA LEU A 117 -3.39 -36.84 6.32
C LEU A 117 -2.69 -36.04 7.42
N PHE A 118 -2.59 -36.57 8.64
CA PHE A 118 -1.90 -35.89 9.73
C PHE A 118 -0.46 -35.47 9.38
N PRO A 119 0.39 -36.31 8.77
CA PRO A 119 1.75 -35.88 8.39
C PRO A 119 1.74 -34.75 7.36
N LEU A 120 0.85 -34.83 6.36
CA LEU A 120 0.72 -33.80 5.33
C LEU A 120 0.19 -32.48 5.91
N ARG A 121 -0.74 -32.55 6.87
CA ARG A 121 -1.23 -31.38 7.62
C ARG A 121 -0.12 -30.70 8.39
N LEU A 122 0.74 -31.47 9.05
CA LEU A 122 1.89 -30.93 9.77
C LEU A 122 2.86 -30.25 8.80
N LEU A 123 3.21 -30.89 7.69
CA LEU A 123 4.06 -30.30 6.66
C LEU A 123 3.45 -29.01 6.08
N ALA A 124 2.14 -29.02 5.80
CA ALA A 124 1.44 -27.85 5.30
C ALA A 124 1.38 -26.71 6.35
N ALA A 125 1.26 -27.02 7.64
CA ALA A 125 1.34 -26.03 8.70
C ALA A 125 2.74 -25.41 8.78
N VAL A 126 3.80 -26.24 8.80
CA VAL A 126 5.19 -25.76 8.80
C VAL A 126 5.49 -24.92 7.56
N PHE A 127 5.05 -25.36 6.38
CA PHE A 127 5.15 -24.59 5.15
C PHE A 127 4.54 -23.19 5.34
N VAL A 128 3.30 -23.11 5.80
CA VAL A 128 2.62 -21.82 5.98
C VAL A 128 3.34 -20.95 7.01
N ASP A 129 3.73 -21.51 8.15
CA ASP A 129 4.38 -20.75 9.23
C ASP A 129 5.75 -20.21 8.80
N VAL A 130 6.56 -21.01 8.11
CA VAL A 130 7.87 -20.60 7.59
C VAL A 130 7.73 -19.52 6.52
N PHE A 131 6.95 -19.78 5.46
CA PHE A 131 6.89 -18.89 4.31
C PHE A 131 6.15 -17.57 4.58
N ARG A 132 5.31 -17.51 5.63
CA ARG A 132 4.72 -16.26 6.13
C ARG A 132 5.59 -15.54 7.17
N GLY A 133 6.51 -16.25 7.81
CA GLY A 133 7.42 -15.72 8.83
C GLY A 133 8.71 -15.13 8.25
N VAL A 134 9.10 -15.54 7.03
CA VAL A 134 10.33 -15.07 6.36
C VAL A 134 10.04 -13.89 5.42
N PRO A 135 10.86 -12.82 5.44
CA PRO A 135 10.75 -11.74 4.46
C PRO A 135 10.88 -12.25 3.02
N VAL A 136 9.95 -11.86 2.13
CA VAL A 136 9.93 -12.34 0.73
C VAL A 136 11.23 -12.04 -0.02
N ILE A 137 11.87 -10.89 0.25
CA ILE A 137 13.15 -10.54 -0.36
C ILE A 137 14.25 -11.55 0.02
N LEU A 138 14.25 -12.03 1.27
CA LEU A 138 15.19 -13.06 1.71
C LEU A 138 14.92 -14.39 1.01
N LEU A 139 13.65 -14.73 0.77
CA LEU A 139 13.30 -15.92 -0.02
C LEU A 139 13.78 -15.81 -1.47
N VAL A 140 13.58 -14.66 -2.12
CA VAL A 140 14.06 -14.43 -3.49
C VAL A 140 15.59 -14.53 -3.54
N TYR A 141 16.32 -13.98 -2.57
CA TYR A 141 17.77 -14.14 -2.47
C TYR A 141 18.17 -15.60 -2.23
N LEU A 142 17.55 -16.28 -1.28
CA LEU A 142 17.87 -17.68 -0.95
C LEU A 142 17.61 -18.61 -2.13
N VAL A 143 16.49 -18.44 -2.83
CA VAL A 143 16.14 -19.27 -3.99
C VAL A 143 17.00 -18.88 -5.20
N GLY A 144 17.13 -17.58 -5.48
CA GLY A 144 17.86 -17.06 -6.64
C GLY A 144 19.36 -17.33 -6.62
N PHE A 145 19.99 -17.32 -5.45
CA PHE A 145 21.43 -17.60 -5.31
C PHE A 145 21.72 -18.96 -4.69
N GLY A 146 20.90 -19.40 -3.73
CA GLY A 146 21.12 -20.66 -3.03
C GLY A 146 20.87 -21.87 -3.93
N ILE A 147 19.84 -21.88 -4.78
CA ILE A 147 19.60 -23.01 -5.69
C ILE A 147 20.74 -23.16 -6.72
N PRO A 148 21.16 -22.11 -7.46
CA PRO A 148 22.30 -22.23 -8.37
C PRO A 148 23.60 -22.65 -7.68
N ALA A 149 23.83 -22.21 -6.44
CA ALA A 149 25.02 -22.58 -5.68
C ALA A 149 25.11 -24.07 -5.30
N LEU A 150 24.02 -24.83 -5.44
CA LEU A 150 24.04 -26.28 -5.22
C LEU A 150 24.69 -27.05 -6.39
N GLU A 151 24.88 -26.41 -7.55
CA GLU A 151 25.46 -27.00 -8.77
C GLU A 151 24.79 -28.33 -9.21
N LEU A 152 23.51 -28.51 -8.87
CA LEU A 152 22.75 -29.71 -9.21
C LEU A 152 22.32 -29.67 -10.68
N SER A 153 22.59 -30.76 -11.41
CA SER A 153 22.14 -30.92 -12.79
C SER A 153 20.62 -31.00 -12.86
N GLY A 154 20.01 -30.18 -13.72
CA GLY A 154 18.57 -30.17 -13.97
C GLY A 154 17.77 -29.14 -13.17
N LEU A 155 18.38 -28.38 -12.25
CA LEU A 155 17.72 -27.25 -11.62
C LEU A 155 17.80 -25.99 -12.50
N PRO A 156 16.75 -25.13 -12.48
CA PRO A 156 16.78 -23.89 -13.22
C PRO A 156 17.82 -22.93 -12.63
N SER A 157 18.54 -22.24 -13.50
CA SER A 157 19.44 -21.13 -13.15
C SER A 157 18.91 -19.77 -13.59
N ASP A 158 17.77 -19.76 -14.31
CA ASP A 158 17.13 -18.53 -14.78
C ASP A 158 16.56 -17.73 -13.59
N PRO A 159 17.01 -16.48 -13.36
CA PRO A 159 16.52 -15.64 -12.28
C PRO A 159 15.01 -15.39 -12.31
N ILE A 160 14.40 -15.37 -13.50
CA ILE A 160 12.95 -15.14 -13.64
C ILE A 160 12.18 -16.35 -13.11
N ILE A 161 12.63 -17.56 -13.43
CA ILE A 161 12.02 -18.80 -12.95
C ILE A 161 12.22 -18.92 -11.44
N LEU A 162 13.44 -18.69 -10.95
CA LEU A 162 13.77 -18.77 -9.53
C LEU A 162 13.01 -17.71 -8.70
N GLY A 163 12.91 -16.49 -9.21
CA GLY A 163 12.08 -15.44 -8.64
C GLY A 163 10.61 -15.86 -8.58
N GLY A 164 10.06 -16.38 -9.68
CA GLY A 164 8.69 -16.88 -9.74
C GLY A 164 8.40 -18.02 -8.77
N VAL A 165 9.34 -18.94 -8.57
CA VAL A 165 9.24 -20.01 -7.56
C VAL A 165 9.22 -19.42 -6.15
N ALA A 166 10.13 -18.49 -5.83
CA ALA A 166 10.16 -17.85 -4.52
C ALA A 166 8.86 -17.11 -4.20
N LEU A 167 8.32 -16.36 -5.18
CA LEU A 167 7.04 -15.67 -5.05
C LEU A 167 5.90 -16.68 -4.90
N THR A 168 5.86 -17.76 -5.69
CA THR A 168 4.83 -18.79 -5.59
C THR A 168 4.80 -19.42 -4.20
N LEU A 169 5.96 -19.77 -3.64
CA LEU A 169 6.07 -20.35 -2.30
C LEU A 169 5.55 -19.39 -1.22
N SER A 170 6.00 -18.13 -1.26
CA SER A 170 5.60 -17.13 -0.27
C SER A 170 4.11 -16.80 -0.37
N TYR A 171 3.62 -16.42 -1.54
CA TYR A 171 2.23 -15.98 -1.72
C TYR A 171 1.23 -17.13 -1.57
N SER A 172 1.54 -18.36 -1.99
CA SER A 172 0.65 -19.50 -1.77
C SER A 172 0.44 -19.80 -0.28
N ALA A 173 1.43 -19.56 0.58
CA ALA A 173 1.29 -19.68 2.03
C ALA A 173 0.30 -18.65 2.60
N TYR A 174 0.36 -17.40 2.13
CA TYR A 174 -0.61 -16.37 2.50
C TYR A 174 -2.01 -16.69 1.96
N VAL A 175 -2.12 -17.07 0.69
CA VAL A 175 -3.39 -17.39 0.03
C VAL A 175 -4.05 -18.62 0.64
N ALA A 176 -3.28 -19.65 1.01
CA ALA A 176 -3.80 -20.80 1.74
C ALA A 176 -4.50 -20.40 3.04
N GLU A 177 -3.97 -19.38 3.73
CA GLU A 177 -4.56 -18.86 4.96
C GLU A 177 -5.78 -18.00 4.72
N VAL A 178 -5.80 -17.23 3.62
CA VAL A 178 -7.01 -16.54 3.16
C VAL A 178 -8.13 -17.54 2.88
N TYR A 179 -7.86 -18.60 2.11
CA TYR A 179 -8.84 -19.66 1.85
C TYR A 179 -9.32 -20.35 3.12
N ARG A 180 -8.42 -20.59 4.08
CA ARG A 180 -8.77 -21.22 5.35
C ARG A 180 -9.59 -20.28 6.26
N SER A 181 -9.39 -18.97 6.15
CA SER A 181 -10.14 -17.98 6.94
C SER A 181 -11.56 -17.73 6.44
N GLY A 182 -11.84 -18.03 5.16
CA GLY A 182 -13.18 -17.93 4.56
C GLY A 182 -13.68 -16.49 4.47
#